data_AF-A0A956MAI6-F1
#
_entry.id   AF-A0A956MAI6-F1
#
_cell.length_a   1.000
_cell.length_b   1.000
_cell.length_c   1.000
_cell.angle_alpha   90.00
_cell.angle_beta   90.00
_cell.angle_gamma   90.00
#
_symmetry.space_group_name_H-M   'P 1'
#
loop_
_entity.id
_entity.type
_entity.pdbx_description
1 polymer ?
#
loop_
_entity_poly.entity_id
_entity_poly.type
_entity_poly.pdbx_seq_one_letter_code
_entity_poly.pdbx_strand_id
1 'polypeptide(L)' 'MELWFTYGPKTDSLTNIKNAFLNGANGYRLTFSFSTHSQQESRAKKIRNLE' A
#
# COMPACT_ATOMS: atom_id res chain seq x y z
N MET A 1 -14.01 1.32 -13.47
CA MET A 1 -13.78 2.18 -12.30
C MET A 1 -12.67 1.54 -11.49
N GLU A 2 -11.61 2.28 -11.15
CA GLU A 2 -10.49 1.76 -10.35
C GLU A 2 -10.54 2.35 -8.94
N LEU A 3 -10.34 1.51 -7.93
CA LEU A 3 -10.33 1.88 -6.52
C LEU A 3 -8.90 1.87 -5.98
N TRP A 4 -8.42 3.06 -5.61
CA TRP A 4 -7.06 3.28 -5.13
C TRP A 4 -7.07 3.77 -3.68
N PHE A 5 -6.25 3.16 -2.82
CA PHE A 5 -6.11 3.56 -1.42
C PHE A 5 -4.78 4.27 -1.15
N THR A 6 -4.76 5.30 -0.31
CA THR A 6 -3.49 5.92 0.10
C THR A 6 -2.85 5.09 1.20
N TYR A 7 -1.59 4.71 1.00
CA TYR A 7 -0.81 4.00 2.00
C TYR A 7 -0.38 4.95 3.12
N GLY A 8 -0.66 4.59 4.36
CA GLY A 8 -0.23 5.32 5.55
C GLY A 8 0.17 4.40 6.71
N PRO A 9 0.65 4.97 7.82
CA PRO A 9 1.10 4.19 8.99
C PRO A 9 0.02 3.25 9.55
N LYS A 10 -1.26 3.66 9.51
CA LYS A 10 -2.39 2.85 9.97
C LYS A 10 -2.77 1.71 9.02
N THR A 11 -2.28 1.76 7.78
CA THR A 11 -2.56 0.76 6.74
C THR A 11 -1.31 -0.08 6.41
N ASP A 12 -0.22 0.02 7.18
CA ASP A 12 1.03 -0.70 6.94
C ASP A 12 0.92 -2.20 7.29
N SER A 13 -0.08 -2.60 8.07
CA SER A 13 -0.25 -4.02 8.38
C SER A 13 -0.57 -4.81 7.11
N LEU A 14 0.15 -5.92 6.91
CA LEU A 14 -0.08 -6.87 5.82
C LEU A 14 -1.55 -7.30 5.75
N THR A 15 -2.19 -7.53 6.90
CA THR A 15 -3.61 -7.87 6.99
C THR A 15 -4.51 -6.79 6.38
N ASN A 16 -4.27 -5.51 6.69
CA ASN A 16 -5.08 -4.42 6.15
C ASN A 16 -4.90 -4.30 4.64
N ILE A 17 -3.65 -4.48 4.17
CA ILE A 17 -3.32 -4.43 2.74
C ILE A 17 -4.02 -5.57 2.00
N LYS A 18 -3.92 -6.81 2.50
CA LYS A 18 -4.62 -7.98 1.92
C LYS A 18 -6.13 -7.77 1.91
N ASN A 19 -6.71 -7.32 3.02
CA ASN A 19 -8.15 -7.07 3.10
C ASN A 19 -8.61 -6.03 2.09
N ALA A 20 -7.84 -4.97 1.82
CA ALA A 20 -8.23 -3.98 0.81
C ALA A 20 -8.29 -4.59 -0.60
N PHE A 21 -7.31 -5.43 -0.97
CA PHE A 21 -7.32 -6.14 -2.25
C PHE A 21 -8.48 -7.14 -2.34
N LEU A 22 -8.76 -7.90 -1.27
CA LEU A 22 -9.92 -8.79 -1.20
C LEU A 22 -11.25 -8.07 -1.35
N ASN A 23 -11.32 -6.80 -0.92
CA ASN A 23 -12.50 -5.94 -1.06
C ASN A 23 -12.53 -5.15 -2.38
N GLY A 24 -11.64 -5.44 -3.34
CA GLY A 24 -11.68 -4.88 -4.69
C GLY A 24 -10.79 -3.65 -4.93
N ALA A 25 -9.81 -3.39 -4.07
CA ALA A 25 -8.77 -2.39 -4.38
C ALA A 25 -7.97 -2.82 -5.63
N ASN A 26 -7.71 -1.85 -6.53
CA ASN A 26 -6.81 -2.06 -7.66
C ASN A 26 -5.35 -1.80 -7.28
N GLY A 27 -5.11 -1.01 -6.23
CA GLY A 27 -3.76 -0.72 -5.78
C GLY A 27 -3.68 0.28 -4.65
N TYR A 28 -2.43 0.61 -4.32
CA TYR A 28 -2.07 1.56 -3.28
C TYR A 28 -1.28 2.73 -3.86
N ARG A 29 -1.68 3.95 -3.50
CA ARG A 29 -0.96 5.19 -3.74
C ARG A 29 0.08 5.41 -2.64
N LEU A 30 1.33 5.60 -3.04
CA LEU A 30 2.41 6.02 -2.14
C LEU A 30 2.60 7.54 -2.21
N THR A 31 2.50 8.25 -1.09
CA THR A 31 2.69 9.71 -1.03
C THR A 31 4.13 10.07 -0.68
N PHE A 32 4.87 10.66 -1.62
CA PHE A 32 6.29 10.99 -1.46
C PHE A 32 6.55 12.27 -0.64
N SER A 33 5.53 13.05 -0.30
CA SER A 33 5.69 14.30 0.46
C SER A 33 6.21 14.12 1.90
N PHE A 34 6.13 12.92 2.47
CA PHE A 34 6.36 12.68 3.92
C PHE A 34 7.28 11.49 4.23
N SER A 35 8.00 10.95 3.24
CA SER A 35 8.86 9.77 3.46
C SER A 35 10.03 9.71 2.51
N THR A 36 11.07 8.99 2.90
CA THR A 36 12.28 8.80 2.10
C THR A 36 12.06 7.79 0.98
N HIS A 37 12.93 7.81 -0.02
CA HIS A 37 12.92 6.83 -1.11
C HIS A 37 12.98 5.39 -0.58
N SER A 38 13.87 5.11 0.38
CA SER A 38 14.03 3.77 0.98
C SER A 38 12.77 3.27 1.69
N GLN A 39 12.04 4.19 2.36
CA GLN A 39 10.75 3.86 2.97
C GLN A 39 9.71 3.51 1.90
N GLN A 40 9.66 4.24 0.79
CA GLN A 40 8.72 3.96 -0.29
C GLN A 40 9.03 2.65 -1.02
N GLU A 41 10.31 2.36 -1.22
CA GLU A 41 10.76 1.09 -1.77
C GLU A 41 10.33 -0.09 -0.88
N SER A 42 10.53 0.03 0.44
CA SER A 42 10.10 -1.00 1.41
C SER A 42 8.58 -1.21 1.36
N ARG A 43 7.79 -0.13 1.27
CA ARG A 43 6.33 -0.20 1.14
C ARG A 43 5.90 -0.84 -0.18
N ALA A 44 6.52 -0.47 -1.30
CA ALA A 44 6.25 -1.06 -2.60
C ALA A 44 6.54 -2.56 -2.61
N LYS A 45 7.66 -2.98 -1.99
CA LYS A 45 8.01 -4.41 -1.81
C LYS A 45 6.96 -5.15 -0.97
N LYS A 46 6.49 -4.57 0.14
CA LYS A 46 5.40 -5.14 0.95
C LYS A 46 4.12 -5.34 0.15
N ILE A 47 3.72 -4.36 -0.66
CA ILE A 47 2.51 -4.44 -1.49
C ILE A 47 2.67 -5.48 -2.60
N ARG A 48 3.87 -5.60 -3.19
CA ARG A 48 4.14 -6.58 -4.25
C ARG A 48 4.20 -8.01 -3.72
N ASN A 49 4.79 -8.23 -2.55
CA ASN A 49 4.98 -9.55 -1.95
C ASN A 49 3.72 -10.06 -1.18
N LEU A 50 2.52 -9.64 -1.60
CA LEU A 50 1.27 -10.13 -0.99
C LEU A 50 0.87 -11.53 -1.47
N GLU A 51 1.57 -12.06 -2.48
CA GLU A 51 1.51 -13.45 -2.95
C GLU A 51 1.85 -14.44 -1.83
#